data_AF-A0A1Y4THS7-F1
#
_entry.id   AF-A0A1Y4THS7-F1
#
_cell.length_a   1.000
_cell.length_b   1.000
_cell.length_c   1.000
_cell.angle_alpha   90.00
_cell.angle_beta   90.00
_cell.angle_gamma   90.00
#
_symmetry.space_group_name_H-M   'P 1'
#
loop_
_entity.id
_entity.type
_entity.pdbx_description
1 polymer ?
#
loop_
_entity_poly.entity_id
_entity_poly.type
_entity_poly.pdbx_seq_one_letter_code
_entity_poly.pdbx_strand_id
1 'polypeptide(L)'
;MSKKYQLLNQPILAGGIYKNGMSLYRVESFNDDCLHTSIHLRRIKDGWELDAVGAALYLTDRGVELLWDYSKNGRFTPMDREGA
;
A
#
# COMPACT_ATOMS: atom_id res chain seq x y z
N MET A 1 -24.61 11.37 2.35
CA MET A 1 -23.99 10.79 3.56
C MET A 1 -22.49 10.79 3.36
N SER A 2 -21.73 11.62 4.08
CA SER A 2 -20.27 11.65 3.94
C SER A 2 -19.68 10.34 4.46
N LYS A 3 -18.93 9.62 3.63
CA LYS A 3 -18.16 8.45 4.08
C LYS A 3 -17.17 8.92 5.15
N LYS A 4 -17.36 8.47 6.39
CA LYS A 4 -16.46 8.75 7.51
C LYS A 4 -15.29 7.75 7.42
N TYR A 5 -14.20 8.17 6.79
CA TYR A 5 -12.92 7.50 7.00
C TYR A 5 -12.33 8.04 8.31
N GLN A 6 -12.02 7.16 9.25
CA GLN A 6 -11.36 7.54 10.49
C GLN A 6 -9.89 7.14 10.41
N LEU A 7 -8.97 8.10 10.50
CA LEU A 7 -7.54 7.82 10.57
C LEU A 7 -7.24 6.99 11.82
N LEU A 8 -6.53 5.88 11.62
CA LEU A 8 -5.99 5.06 12.68
C LEU A 8 -4.53 5.47 12.88
N ASN A 9 -4.19 5.91 14.09
CA ASN A 9 -2.81 6.21 14.50
C ASN A 9 -2.02 4.90 14.75
N GLN A 10 -2.14 3.94 13.84
CA GLN A 10 -1.44 2.66 13.88
C GLN A 10 -0.29 2.69 12.86
N PRO A 11 0.89 2.15 13.21
CA PRO A 11 2.00 2.10 12.28
C PRO A 11 1.69 1.13 11.14
N ILE A 12 2.14 1.49 9.94
CA ILE A 12 2.27 0.56 8.83
C ILE A 12 3.55 -0.25 9.07
N LEU A 13 3.49 -1.57 8.84
CA LEU A 13 4.61 -2.47 9.10
C LEU A 13 5.16 -3.04 7.79
N ALA A 14 6.48 -3.12 7.66
CA ALA A 14 7.13 -3.84 6.57
C ALA A 14 6.73 -5.33 6.60
N GLY A 15 6.45 -5.89 5.44
CA GLY A 15 5.87 -7.22 5.28
C GLY A 15 4.37 -7.32 5.59
N GLY A 16 3.75 -6.28 6.16
CA GLY A 16 2.33 -6.23 6.46
C GLY A 16 1.46 -6.25 5.20
N ILE A 17 0.30 -6.89 5.29
CA ILE A 17 -0.68 -6.98 4.19
C ILE A 17 -1.93 -6.19 4.57
N TYR A 18 -2.28 -5.23 3.72
CA TYR A 18 -3.38 -4.31 3.96
C TYR A 18 -4.34 -4.24 2.78
N LYS A 19 -5.61 -3.97 3.08
CA LYS A 19 -6.66 -3.79 2.06
C LYS A 19 -6.62 -2.39 1.48
N ASN A 20 -6.84 -2.28 0.18
CA ASN A 20 -7.24 -1.04 -0.47
C ASN A 20 -8.33 -1.37 -1.49
N GLY A 21 -9.58 -1.04 -1.16
CA GLY A 21 -10.74 -1.45 -1.91
C GLY A 21 -10.89 -2.97 -1.94
N MET A 22 -10.88 -3.54 -3.14
CA MET A 22 -10.96 -4.99 -3.36
C MET A 22 -9.58 -5.65 -3.51
N SER A 23 -8.50 -4.88 -3.37
CA SER A 23 -7.12 -5.36 -3.54
C SER A 23 -6.41 -5.51 -2.21
N LEU A 24 -5.47 -6.45 -2.16
CA LEU A 24 -4.52 -6.61 -1.06
C LEU A 24 -3.14 -6.19 -1.52
N TYR A 25 -2.49 -5.36 -0.71
CA TYR A 25 -1.14 -4.87 -0.93
C TYR A 25 -0.25 -5.31 0.22
N ARG A 26 0.92 -5.85 -0.11
CA ARG A 26 2.00 -6.07 0.84
C ARG A 26 2.93 -4.87 0.86
N VAL A 27 3.37 -4.45 2.03
CA VAL A 27 4.41 -3.43 2.21
C VAL A 27 5.76 -4.11 2.05
N GLU A 28 6.51 -3.75 1.01
CA GLU A 28 7.82 -4.33 0.74
C GLU A 28 8.93 -3.53 1.43
N SER A 29 8.88 -2.19 1.36
CA SER A 29 9.86 -1.31 1.98
C SER A 29 9.30 0.08 2.28
N PHE A 30 10.04 0.85 3.09
CA PHE A 30 9.82 2.28 3.28
C PHE A 30 10.93 3.02 2.54
N ASN A 31 10.54 3.98 1.71
CA ASN A 31 11.44 4.83 0.94
C ASN A 31 11.33 6.24 1.51
N ASP A 32 12.37 6.67 2.22
CA ASP A 32 12.44 8.01 2.79
C ASP A 32 13.40 8.85 1.94
N ASP A 33 12.87 9.44 0.87
CA ASP A 33 13.56 10.54 0.21
C ASP A 33 13.31 11.77 1.10
N CYS A 34 14.33 12.55 1.47
CA CYS A 34 14.28 13.66 2.43
C CYS A 34 13.14 14.70 2.25
N LEU A 35 12.38 14.64 1.16
CA LEU A 35 11.23 15.48 0.82
C LEU A 35 9.88 14.74 0.92
N HIS A 36 9.83 13.42 0.74
CA HIS A 36 8.59 12.65 0.69
C HIS A 36 8.81 11.21 1.19
N THR A 37 8.28 10.90 2.37
CA THR A 37 8.20 9.52 2.85
C THR A 37 7.15 8.76 2.02
N SER A 38 7.56 7.64 1.43
CA SER A 38 6.70 6.77 0.64
C SER A 38 6.90 5.31 1.04
N ILE A 39 5.90 4.48 0.80
CA ILE A 39 5.99 3.04 1.03
C ILE A 39 5.91 2.30 -0.29
N HIS A 40 6.81 1.34 -0.49
CA HIS A 40 6.77 0.46 -1.64
C HIS A 40 5.74 -0.64 -1.39
N LEU A 41 4.76 -0.74 -2.28
CA LEU A 41 3.64 -1.67 -2.19
C LEU A 41 3.66 -2.65 -3.36
N ARG A 42 3.39 -3.92 -3.07
CA ARG A 42 3.13 -4.95 -4.08
C ARG A 42 1.71 -5.49 -3.95
N ARG A 43 0.92 -5.39 -5.02
CA ARG A 43 -0.41 -5.98 -5.10
C ARG A 43 -0.28 -7.50 -5.24
N ILE A 44 -0.90 -8.23 -4.31
CA ILE A 44 -0.77 -9.68 -4.22
C ILE A 44 -1.38 -10.39 -5.45
N LYS A 45 -2.47 -9.85 -6.01
CA LYS A 45 -3.22 -10.49 -7.09
C LYS A 45 -2.38 -10.73 -8.36
N ASP A 46 -1.55 -9.77 -8.73
CA ASP A 46 -0.93 -9.72 -10.05
C ASP A 46 0.51 -9.16 -10.04
N GLY A 47 1.09 -8.92 -8.87
CA GLY A 47 2.45 -8.40 -8.75
C GLY A 47 2.60 -6.96 -9.22
N TRP A 48 1.51 -6.19 -9.34
CA TRP A 48 1.62 -4.75 -9.59
C TRP A 48 2.27 -4.06 -8.39
N GLU A 49 3.37 -3.36 -8.64
CA GLU A 49 4.10 -2.58 -7.65
C GLU A 49 3.93 -1.09 -7.85
N LEU A 50 3.95 -0.32 -6.77
CA LEU A 50 3.90 1.15 -6.77
C LEU A 50 4.52 1.71 -5.49
N ASP A 51 4.91 2.98 -5.52
CA ASP A 51 5.24 3.73 -4.31
C ASP A 51 4.05 4.60 -3.90
N ALA A 52 3.52 4.41 -2.70
CA ALA A 52 2.41 5.16 -2.15
C ALA A 52 2.92 6.29 -1.23
N VAL A 53 2.49 7.53 -1.51
CA VAL A 53 2.85 8.72 -0.73
C VAL A 53 1.69 9.13 0.18
N GLY A 54 1.99 9.54 1.41
CA GLY A 54 0.95 9.90 2.40
C GLY A 54 0.15 8.70 2.87
N ALA A 55 0.76 7.51 2.86
CA ALA A 55 0.07 6.28 3.20
C ALA A 55 -0.27 6.20 4.70
N ALA A 56 -1.53 5.89 5.03
CA ALA A 56 -1.98 5.69 6.39
C ALA A 56 -3.12 4.66 6.47
N LEU A 57 -3.35 4.12 7.67
CA LEU A 57 -4.44 3.19 7.94
C LEU A 57 -5.70 3.95 8.32
N TYR A 58 -6.82 3.60 7.72
CA TYR A 58 -8.13 4.17 8.02
C TYR A 58 -9.13 3.07 8.36
N LEU A 59 -9.98 3.33 9.34
CA LEU A 59 -11.20 2.56 9.53
C LEU A 59 -12.24 3.05 8.52
N THR A 60 -12.71 2.11 7.70
CA THR A 60 -13.71 2.31 6.65
C THR A 60 -14.94 1.43 6.91
N ASP A 61 -15.97 1.55 6.07
CA ASP A 61 -17.13 0.65 6.06
C ASP A 61 -16.77 -0.82 5.77
N ARG A 62 -15.59 -1.08 5.20
CA ARG A 62 -15.07 -2.42 4.86
C ARG A 62 -14.02 -2.92 5.86
N GLY A 63 -13.83 -2.20 6.96
CA GLY A 63 -12.80 -2.47 7.96
C GLY A 63 -11.56 -1.59 7.77
N VAL A 64 -10.42 -2.06 8.28
CA VAL A 64 -9.15 -1.33 8.18
C VAL A 64 -8.62 -1.39 6.75
N GLU A 65 -8.39 -0.23 6.14
CA GLU A 65 -7.82 -0.08 4.80
C GLU A 65 -6.58 0.82 4.83
N LEU A 66 -5.59 0.48 4.00
CA LEU A 66 -4.46 1.33 3.65
C LEU A 66 -4.89 2.28 2.53
N LEU A 67 -4.90 3.57 2.82
CA LEU A 67 -5.19 4.62 1.85
C LEU A 67 -3.96 5.52 1.72
N TRP A 68 -3.84 6.23 0.60
CA TRP A 68 -2.73 7.13 0.29
C TRP A 68 -3.21 8.27 -0.61
N ASP A 69 -2.45 9.36 -0.66
CA ASP A 69 -2.83 10.56 -1.40
C ASP A 69 -2.63 10.37 -2.91
N TYR A 70 -1.45 9.86 -3.30
CA TYR A 70 -1.12 9.56 -4.69
C TYR A 70 -0.03 8.48 -4.78
N SER A 71 0.10 7.86 -5.96
CA SER A 71 1.10 6.82 -6.23
C SER A 71 2.09 7.25 -7.33
N LYS A 72 3.34 6.82 -7.21
CA LYS A 72 4.41 6.98 -8.23
C LYS A 72 5.04 5.62 -8.57
N ASN A 73 5.86 5.58 -9.62
CA ASN A 73 6.67 4.41 -10.02
C ASN A 73 5.89 3.10 -10.24
N GLY A 74 4.63 3.20 -10.65
CA GLY A 74 3.75 2.05 -10.88
C GLY A 74 4.23 1.16 -12.03
N ARG A 75 4.42 -0.14 -11.76
CA ARG A 75 4.86 -1.13 -12.76
C ARG A 75 4.47 -2.55 -12.39
N PHE A 76 4.34 -3.42 -13.38
CA PHE A 76 4.32 -4.86 -13.12
C PHE A 76 5.76 -5.34 -12.99
N THR A 77 6.06 -6.09 -11.93
CA THR A 77 7.30 -6.87 -11.89
C THR A 77 7.12 -8.16 -12.67
N PRO A 78 8.13 -8.58 -13.47
CA PRO A 78 8.15 -9.93 -14.00
C PRO A 78 8.05 -10.90 -12.82
N MET A 79 7.14 -11.87 -12.87
CA MET A 79 7.20 -12.96 -11.90
C MET A 79 8.58 -13.61 -12.06
N ASP A 80 9.36 -13.64 -10.99
CA ASP A 80 10.56 -14.46 -10.95
C ASP A 80 10.13 -15.88 -11.32
N ARG A 81 10.56 -16.35 -12.50
CA ARG A 81 10.56 -17.79 -12.79
C ARG A 81 11.64 -18.38 -11.90
N GLU A 82 11.32 -18.62 -10.63
CA GLU A 82 12.10 -19.53 -9.82
C GLU A 82 11.97 -20.93 -10.43
N GLY A 83 13.07 -21.45 -10.96
CA GLY A 83 13.25 -22.87 -11.29
C GLY A 83 13.10 -23.24 -12.76
N ALA A 84 14.19 -23.11 -13.52
CA ALA A 84 14.51 -24.04 -14.61
C ALA A 84 15.70 -24.91 -14.16
#